data_AF-A0A3C0GM13-F1
#
_entry.id   AF-A0A3C0GM13-F1
#
_cell.length_a   1.000
_cell.length_b   1.000
_cell.length_c   1.000
_cell.angle_alpha   90.00
_cell.angle_beta   90.00
_cell.angle_gamma   90.00
#
_symmetry.space_group_name_H-M   'P 1'
#
loop_
_entity.id
_entity.type
_entity.pdbx_description
1 polymer ?
#
loop_
_entity_poly.entity_id
_entity_poly.type
_entity_poly.pdbx_seq_one_letter_code
_entity_poly.pdbx_strand_id
1 'polypeptide(L)'
;MAFLDNSGDIILDAVLTDAGRARLARGDFKITKFALGDDEIDYSLFNRNHPSGSAYYDLEILKTPVLEAFTNNTSLMKSKLMTITNTNLLHLPIMKLADGGYQGESEKAANTKLGNIGTYLVTVDKNTEDTQTSLVKPDTSGKGIILGQASGGGVNYILVETGLDTLKVPPSLDVPANLQETQFIIEMDDRLGTLVTPSGTPGAVPASFIDDDQVASYFVSANSGQAAGGLIRERWDTFRGEENAREGGEGGTTNHRIRGPRGRMLQFRIRPSLNLATSTYLFEKLGSTFTQTADNTPVDGFKNGKSYYYIDTFVRVTAATTGYSIDIPIRYVKKTTVE
;
A
#
# COMPACT_ATOMS: atom_id res chain seq x y z
N MET A 1 3.54 -22.39 11.30
CA MET A 1 3.60 -23.31 12.48
C MET A 1 2.21 -23.44 13.10
N ALA A 2 1.57 -24.62 13.04
CA ALA A 2 0.25 -24.84 13.63
C ALA A 2 0.25 -26.11 14.51
N PHE A 3 -0.46 -26.07 15.63
CA PHE A 3 -0.59 -27.18 16.58
C PHE A 3 -2.07 -27.41 16.92
N LEU A 4 -2.48 -28.69 17.01
CA LEU A 4 -3.86 -29.11 17.31
C LEU A 4 -4.02 -29.73 18.71
N ASP A 5 -2.90 -29.99 19.42
CA ASP A 5 -2.91 -30.63 20.75
C ASP A 5 -2.43 -29.64 21.83
N ASN A 6 -3.25 -29.46 22.85
CA ASN A 6 -3.04 -28.54 23.98
C ASN A 6 -2.95 -29.28 25.33
N SER A 7 -2.70 -30.61 25.33
CA SER A 7 -2.69 -31.44 26.54
C SER A 7 -1.31 -31.81 27.11
N GLY A 8 -0.24 -31.09 26.76
CA GLY A 8 1.10 -31.34 27.30
C GLY A 8 2.08 -30.17 27.15
N ASP A 9 3.32 -30.36 27.62
CA ASP A 9 4.43 -29.41 27.41
C ASP A 9 4.70 -29.23 25.92
N ILE A 10 4.64 -27.98 25.44
CA ILE A 10 4.84 -27.63 24.04
C ILE A 10 6.33 -27.37 23.81
N ILE A 11 6.97 -28.25 23.05
CA ILE A 11 8.37 -28.08 22.60
C ILE A 11 8.34 -27.41 21.22
N LEU A 12 8.98 -26.24 21.12
CA LEU A 12 9.08 -25.46 19.90
C LEU A 12 10.45 -25.67 19.26
N ASP A 13 10.49 -26.16 18.02
CA ASP A 13 11.68 -26.14 17.19
C ASP A 13 11.68 -24.86 16.35
N ALA A 14 12.74 -24.05 16.44
CA ALA A 14 12.80 -22.74 15.82
C ALA A 14 14.20 -22.46 15.28
N VAL A 15 14.26 -21.92 14.06
CA VAL A 15 15.53 -21.48 13.46
C VAL A 15 15.77 -20.01 13.77
N LEU A 16 16.93 -19.71 14.35
CA LEU A 16 17.31 -18.33 14.69
C LEU A 16 17.76 -17.55 13.44
N THR A 17 17.41 -16.26 13.41
CA THR A 17 18.01 -15.28 12.48
C THR A 17 19.50 -15.09 12.75
N ASP A 18 20.24 -14.45 11.85
CA ASP A 18 21.67 -14.16 12.06
C ASP A 18 21.94 -13.36 13.33
N ALA A 19 21.11 -12.35 13.61
CA ALA A 19 21.17 -11.61 14.86
C ALA A 19 20.88 -12.52 16.08
N GLY A 20 19.94 -13.44 15.95
CA GLY A 20 19.63 -14.45 16.98
C GLY A 20 20.80 -15.40 17.24
N ARG A 21 21.41 -15.94 16.18
CA ARG A 21 22.61 -16.79 16.26
C ARG A 21 23.78 -16.05 16.89
N ALA A 22 24.00 -14.79 16.54
CA ALA A 22 25.05 -13.96 17.13
C ALA A 22 24.83 -13.71 18.64
N ARG A 23 23.58 -13.52 19.08
CA ARG A 23 23.25 -13.39 20.51
C ARG A 23 23.41 -14.71 21.27
N LEU A 24 23.06 -15.83 20.64
CA LEU A 24 23.28 -17.17 21.19
C LEU A 24 24.78 -17.46 21.38
N ALA A 25 25.59 -17.15 20.37
CA ALA A 25 27.05 -17.30 20.44
C ALA A 25 27.71 -16.45 21.53
N ARG A 26 27.12 -15.29 21.88
CA ARG A 26 27.59 -14.41 22.97
C ARG A 26 27.10 -14.85 24.36
N GLY A 27 26.19 -15.83 24.45
CA GLY A 27 25.63 -16.31 25.72
C GLY A 27 24.54 -15.44 26.35
N ASP A 28 24.06 -14.40 25.66
CA ASP A 28 22.97 -13.50 26.13
C ASP A 28 21.70 -13.67 25.28
N PHE A 29 21.42 -14.90 24.86
CA PHE A 29 20.21 -15.18 24.11
C PHE A 29 19.01 -15.29 25.04
N LYS A 30 18.08 -14.36 24.90
CA LYS A 30 16.79 -14.36 25.60
C LYS A 30 15.69 -14.05 24.61
N ILE A 31 14.66 -14.89 24.59
CA ILE A 31 13.44 -14.63 23.83
C ILE A 31 12.59 -13.67 24.67
N THR A 32 12.59 -12.39 24.31
CA THR A 32 11.83 -11.35 25.04
C THR A 32 10.42 -11.14 24.51
N LYS A 33 10.20 -11.46 23.24
CA LYS A 33 8.93 -11.30 22.53
C LYS A 33 8.81 -12.38 21.47
N PHE A 34 7.60 -12.85 21.25
CA PHE A 34 7.24 -13.69 20.13
C PHE A 34 5.96 -13.13 19.50
N ALA A 35 5.72 -13.49 18.24
CA ALA A 35 4.47 -13.21 17.55
C ALA A 35 4.03 -14.52 16.89
N LEU A 36 2.71 -14.70 16.79
CA LEU A 36 2.09 -15.82 16.11
C LEU A 36 1.42 -15.29 14.83
N GLY A 37 1.15 -16.15 13.87
CA GLY A 37 0.47 -15.81 12.62
C GLY A 37 -0.27 -17.03 12.07
N ASP A 38 -1.30 -16.79 11.27
CA ASP A 38 -2.18 -17.80 10.67
C ASP A 38 -2.31 -17.66 9.14
N ASP A 39 -1.39 -16.91 8.50
CA ASP A 39 -1.41 -16.63 7.05
C ASP A 39 -1.36 -17.89 6.15
N GLU A 40 -0.95 -19.04 6.70
CA GLU A 40 -0.92 -20.34 6.02
C GLU A 40 -2.33 -20.98 5.91
N ILE A 41 -3.31 -20.44 6.63
CA ILE A 41 -4.67 -20.97 6.72
C ILE A 41 -5.61 -20.16 5.82
N ASP A 42 -6.11 -20.78 4.76
CA ASP A 42 -7.17 -20.19 3.94
C ASP A 42 -8.55 -20.41 4.56
N TYR A 43 -9.00 -19.44 5.35
CA TYR A 43 -10.33 -19.47 5.97
C TYR A 43 -11.49 -19.39 4.96
N SER A 44 -11.26 -19.08 3.69
CA SER A 44 -12.31 -19.07 2.66
C SER A 44 -12.82 -20.47 2.31
N LEU A 45 -12.03 -21.51 2.63
CA LEU A 45 -12.41 -22.92 2.51
C LEU A 45 -13.42 -23.36 3.57
N PHE A 46 -13.80 -22.49 4.51
CA PHE A 46 -14.81 -22.79 5.51
C PHE A 46 -16.22 -22.86 4.88
N ASN A 47 -16.73 -24.09 4.71
CA ASN A 47 -18.02 -24.32 4.07
C ASN A 47 -19.14 -24.50 5.09
N ARG A 48 -19.82 -23.40 5.44
CA ARG A 48 -20.99 -23.41 6.36
C ARG A 48 -22.20 -24.21 5.84
N ASN A 49 -22.22 -24.57 4.56
CA ASN A 49 -23.32 -25.30 3.92
C ASN A 49 -22.94 -26.76 3.61
N HIS A 50 -21.88 -27.31 4.23
CA HIS A 50 -21.44 -28.67 3.95
C HIS A 50 -22.59 -29.69 4.21
N PRO A 51 -22.95 -30.56 3.24
CA PRO A 51 -24.11 -31.46 3.34
C PRO A 51 -24.06 -32.41 4.55
N SER A 52 -22.85 -32.78 4.98
CA SER A 52 -22.61 -33.69 6.10
C SER A 52 -22.69 -33.04 7.49
N GLY A 53 -23.07 -31.76 7.58
CA GLY A 53 -23.27 -31.05 8.84
C GLY A 53 -22.02 -30.33 9.37
N SER A 54 -22.17 -29.69 10.53
CA SER A 54 -21.19 -28.73 11.08
C SER A 54 -19.83 -29.31 11.41
N ALA A 55 -19.73 -30.63 11.60
CA ALA A 55 -18.46 -31.32 11.85
C ALA A 55 -17.53 -31.35 10.61
N TYR A 56 -18.03 -30.93 9.45
CA TYR A 56 -17.29 -30.95 8.18
C TYR A 56 -17.10 -29.55 7.58
N TYR A 57 -17.51 -28.49 8.27
CA TYR A 57 -17.40 -27.13 7.74
C TYR A 57 -15.94 -26.68 7.56
N ASP A 58 -15.03 -27.23 8.35
CA ASP A 58 -13.60 -26.94 8.39
C ASP A 58 -12.73 -28.09 7.85
N LEU A 59 -13.34 -29.13 7.25
CA LEU A 59 -12.60 -30.33 6.82
C LEU A 59 -11.45 -30.01 5.85
N GLU A 60 -11.67 -29.10 4.93
CA GLU A 60 -10.65 -28.69 3.95
C GLU A 60 -9.52 -27.91 4.61
N ILE A 61 -9.85 -27.05 5.58
CA ILE A 61 -8.89 -26.29 6.38
C ILE A 61 -8.03 -27.23 7.24
N LEU A 62 -8.63 -28.24 7.87
CA LEU A 62 -7.89 -29.22 8.68
C LEU A 62 -6.95 -30.12 7.84
N LYS A 63 -7.18 -30.19 6.53
CA LYS A 63 -6.37 -30.97 5.59
C LYS A 63 -5.31 -30.13 4.89
N THR A 64 -5.26 -28.81 5.06
CA THR A 64 -4.20 -28.01 4.45
C THR A 64 -2.86 -28.36 5.09
N PRO A 65 -1.84 -28.74 4.29
CA PRO A 65 -0.52 -29.03 4.84
C PRO A 65 0.11 -27.74 5.35
N VAL A 66 0.60 -27.76 6.58
CA VAL A 66 1.36 -26.66 7.18
C VAL A 66 2.83 -26.87 6.86
N LEU A 67 3.45 -25.87 6.23
CA LEU A 67 4.84 -25.95 5.78
C LEU A 67 5.82 -25.72 6.95
N GLU A 68 7.08 -26.12 6.75
CA GLU A 68 8.13 -25.93 7.74
C GLU A 68 8.48 -24.44 7.94
N ALA A 69 9.04 -24.11 9.10
CA ALA A 69 9.45 -22.74 9.41
C ALA A 69 10.70 -22.35 8.60
N PHE A 70 10.59 -21.31 7.78
CA PHE A 70 11.70 -20.69 7.08
C PHE A 70 12.35 -19.59 7.93
N THR A 71 13.65 -19.37 7.72
CA THR A 71 14.42 -18.32 8.41
C THR A 71 14.09 -16.91 7.94
N ASN A 72 13.42 -16.75 6.81
CA ASN A 72 13.03 -15.45 6.26
C ASN A 72 11.63 -15.04 6.74
N ASN A 73 11.60 -14.20 7.77
CA ASN A 73 10.36 -13.73 8.38
C ASN A 73 9.46 -12.93 7.41
N THR A 74 10.05 -12.22 6.45
CA THR A 74 9.31 -11.41 5.46
C THR A 74 8.51 -12.25 4.48
N SER A 75 8.83 -13.54 4.33
CA SER A 75 8.15 -14.46 3.41
C SER A 75 7.02 -15.26 4.05
N LEU A 76 7.00 -15.42 5.37
CA LEU A 76 6.06 -16.30 6.07
C LEU A 76 4.96 -15.58 6.86
N MET A 77 5.31 -14.53 7.62
CA MET A 77 4.34 -13.81 8.46
C MET A 77 4.08 -12.41 7.90
N LYS A 78 3.06 -12.31 7.05
CA LYS A 78 2.54 -11.04 6.51
C LYS A 78 1.64 -10.37 7.54
N SER A 79 0.81 -11.14 8.24
CA SER A 79 -0.01 -10.67 9.34
C SER A 79 0.46 -11.31 10.66
N LYS A 80 0.45 -10.49 11.72
CA LYS A 80 0.76 -10.95 13.08
C LYS A 80 -0.55 -11.01 13.84
N LEU A 81 -0.78 -12.09 14.58
CA LEU A 81 -1.89 -12.18 15.51
C LEU A 81 -1.78 -11.02 16.51
N MET A 82 -2.82 -10.21 16.54
CA MET A 82 -2.94 -9.09 17.45
C MET A 82 -4.01 -9.40 18.51
N THR A 83 -3.73 -9.06 19.76
CA THR A 83 -4.72 -9.18 20.82
C THR A 83 -5.61 -7.93 20.83
N ILE A 84 -6.90 -8.13 20.56
CA ILE A 84 -7.92 -7.07 20.66
C ILE A 84 -8.72 -7.33 21.93
N THR A 85 -8.73 -6.36 22.84
CA THR A 85 -9.45 -6.45 24.12
C THR A 85 -10.97 -6.33 23.96
N ASN A 86 -11.44 -5.81 22.83
CA ASN A 86 -12.86 -5.66 22.54
C ASN A 86 -13.45 -6.96 21.97
N THR A 87 -14.26 -7.65 22.76
CA THR A 87 -14.95 -8.89 22.37
C THR A 87 -16.17 -8.66 21.48
N ASN A 88 -16.62 -7.41 21.32
CA ASN A 88 -17.79 -7.05 20.50
C ASN A 88 -17.40 -6.62 19.09
N LEU A 89 -16.22 -7.04 18.61
CA LEU A 89 -15.72 -6.69 17.29
C LEU A 89 -16.02 -7.78 16.27
N LEU A 90 -16.77 -7.43 15.22
CA LEU A 90 -17.09 -8.35 14.11
C LEU A 90 -16.22 -8.12 12.87
N HIS A 91 -15.69 -6.91 12.68
CA HIS A 91 -14.93 -6.53 11.48
C HIS A 91 -13.65 -5.79 11.87
N LEU A 92 -12.54 -6.12 11.21
CA LEU A 92 -11.28 -5.38 11.33
C LEU A 92 -11.19 -4.30 10.23
N PRO A 93 -10.59 -3.14 10.53
CA PRO A 93 -10.21 -2.20 9.50
C PRO A 93 -9.24 -2.82 8.50
N ILE A 94 -9.45 -2.49 7.23
CA ILE A 94 -8.54 -2.83 6.15
C ILE A 94 -8.09 -1.57 5.44
N MET A 95 -7.01 -1.69 4.67
CA MET A 95 -6.52 -0.62 3.80
C MET A 95 -6.82 -0.93 2.33
N LYS A 96 -7.26 0.07 1.58
CA LYS A 96 -7.45 -0.02 0.12
C LYS A 96 -6.88 1.21 -0.57
N LEU A 97 -6.41 1.03 -1.79
CA LEU A 97 -6.04 2.16 -2.65
C LEU A 97 -7.31 2.86 -3.15
N ALA A 98 -7.27 4.18 -3.22
CA ALA A 98 -8.35 4.98 -3.77
C ALA A 98 -8.26 5.01 -5.31
N ASP A 99 -8.60 3.89 -5.97
CA ASP A 99 -8.44 3.67 -7.41
C ASP A 99 -9.77 3.70 -8.21
N GLY A 100 -10.67 4.63 -7.85
CA GLY A 100 -12.04 4.74 -8.39
C GLY A 100 -13.02 4.19 -7.37
N GLY A 101 -14.17 4.82 -7.15
CA GLY A 101 -14.99 4.43 -6.00
C GLY A 101 -15.75 3.11 -6.19
N TYR A 102 -16.74 2.88 -5.32
CA TYR A 102 -17.42 1.59 -5.17
C TYR A 102 -17.95 0.94 -6.46
N GLN A 103 -18.33 1.73 -7.48
CA GLN A 103 -18.86 1.23 -8.76
C GLN A 103 -17.79 1.05 -9.86
N GLY A 104 -16.50 1.24 -9.56
CA GLY A 104 -15.44 1.08 -10.55
C GLY A 104 -15.38 2.20 -11.59
N GLU A 105 -16.10 3.32 -11.39
CA GLU A 105 -15.94 4.53 -12.20
C GLU A 105 -14.62 5.22 -11.85
N SER A 106 -13.53 4.68 -12.42
CA SER A 106 -12.14 5.09 -12.19
C SER A 106 -11.73 6.31 -13.02
N GLU A 107 -12.63 6.86 -13.84
CA GLU A 107 -12.22 7.68 -14.98
C GLU A 107 -11.79 9.12 -14.64
N LYS A 108 -11.98 9.61 -13.41
CA LYS A 108 -11.73 11.05 -13.11
C LYS A 108 -11.07 11.40 -11.78
N ALA A 109 -10.65 10.43 -10.95
CA ALA A 109 -10.04 10.74 -9.66
C ALA A 109 -8.51 10.80 -9.75
N ALA A 110 -7.88 11.91 -9.31
CA ALA A 110 -6.43 12.21 -9.38
C ALA A 110 -5.49 11.14 -8.75
N ASN A 111 -6.05 10.09 -8.16
CA ASN A 111 -5.35 9.11 -7.32
C ASN A 111 -5.48 7.67 -7.85
N THR A 112 -6.04 7.44 -9.04
CA THR A 112 -6.21 6.09 -9.60
C THR A 112 -4.95 5.59 -10.31
N LYS A 113 -4.72 4.28 -10.28
CA LYS A 113 -3.63 3.64 -11.04
C LYS A 113 -3.84 3.84 -12.54
N LEU A 114 -2.76 3.77 -13.31
CA LEU A 114 -2.88 3.80 -14.76
C LEU A 114 -3.56 2.51 -15.24
N GLY A 115 -4.76 2.63 -15.82
CA GLY A 115 -5.67 1.49 -16.08
C GLY A 115 -5.08 0.33 -16.90
N ASN A 116 -4.12 0.59 -17.80
CA ASN A 116 -3.54 -0.43 -18.66
C ASN A 116 -2.28 -1.11 -18.06
N ILE A 117 -1.51 -0.40 -17.23
CA ILE A 117 -0.31 -0.95 -16.56
C ILE A 117 -0.62 -1.46 -15.15
N GLY A 118 -1.68 -0.96 -14.50
CA GLY A 118 -2.03 -1.32 -13.13
C GLY A 118 -1.01 -0.82 -12.09
N THR A 119 -0.27 0.26 -12.39
CA THR A 119 0.78 0.84 -11.52
C THR A 119 0.65 2.35 -11.39
N TYR A 120 1.26 2.93 -10.35
CA TYR A 120 1.51 4.37 -10.28
C TYR A 120 2.82 4.71 -10.99
N LEU A 121 2.81 5.78 -11.77
CA LEU A 121 3.98 6.17 -12.55
C LEU A 121 4.66 7.37 -11.92
N VAL A 122 5.99 7.36 -11.80
CA VAL A 122 6.78 8.49 -11.28
C VAL A 122 7.78 8.91 -12.35
N THR A 123 7.66 10.14 -12.85
CA THR A 123 8.61 10.70 -13.82
C THR A 123 9.87 11.17 -13.11
N VAL A 124 11.05 10.88 -13.68
CA VAL A 124 12.32 11.16 -13.00
C VAL A 124 13.00 12.49 -13.35
N ASP A 125 12.70 13.05 -14.52
CA ASP A 125 13.33 14.29 -15.00
C ASP A 125 12.36 15.19 -15.77
N LYS A 126 12.78 16.45 -15.97
CA LYS A 126 12.00 17.47 -16.71
C LYS A 126 11.72 17.05 -18.16
N ASN A 127 12.63 16.32 -18.79
CA ASN A 127 12.48 15.89 -20.18
C ASN A 127 11.39 14.84 -20.32
N THR A 128 11.21 13.98 -19.32
CA THR A 128 10.17 12.97 -19.25
C THR A 128 8.83 13.60 -18.89
N GLU A 129 8.83 14.66 -18.08
CA GLU A 129 7.63 15.44 -17.74
C GLU A 129 7.13 16.34 -18.90
N ASP A 130 7.95 16.54 -19.93
CA ASP A 130 7.62 17.42 -21.05
C ASP A 130 6.41 16.90 -21.85
N THR A 131 5.38 17.73 -21.90
CA THR A 131 4.08 17.50 -22.55
C THR A 131 4.16 17.67 -24.07
N GLN A 132 5.21 18.31 -24.57
CA GLN A 132 5.43 18.47 -25.99
C GLN A 132 6.11 17.25 -26.58
N THR A 133 7.04 16.64 -25.83
CA THR A 133 7.93 15.62 -26.38
C THR A 133 7.78 14.23 -25.77
N SER A 134 7.16 14.09 -24.59
CA SER A 134 7.13 12.83 -23.82
C SER A 134 5.72 12.45 -23.35
N LEU A 135 4.96 13.36 -22.72
CA LEU A 135 3.60 13.08 -22.23
C LEU A 135 2.54 13.67 -23.17
N VAL A 136 1.38 13.01 -23.37
CA VAL A 136 0.36 13.47 -24.33
C VAL A 136 -0.43 14.69 -23.86
N LYS A 137 -0.67 14.80 -22.55
CA LYS A 137 -1.11 15.98 -21.81
C LYS A 137 -1.16 15.51 -20.35
N PRO A 138 -0.34 16.05 -19.43
CA PRO A 138 -0.37 15.67 -18.03
C PRO A 138 -1.54 16.31 -17.29
N ASP A 139 -2.64 16.68 -17.97
CA ASP A 139 -3.93 16.97 -17.31
C ASP A 139 -4.47 15.63 -16.79
N THR A 140 -3.93 15.02 -15.73
CA THR A 140 -4.07 15.31 -14.28
C THR A 140 -5.50 15.36 -13.75
N SER A 141 -6.51 15.21 -14.60
CA SER A 141 -7.85 14.83 -14.17
C SER A 141 -7.99 13.31 -14.16
N GLY A 142 -7.15 12.63 -13.38
CA GLY A 142 -7.50 11.29 -12.89
C GLY A 142 -6.71 10.06 -13.35
N LYS A 143 -5.42 10.19 -13.68
CA LYS A 143 -4.58 9.02 -13.99
C LYS A 143 -3.23 9.16 -13.28
N GLY A 144 -2.84 8.14 -12.50
CA GLY A 144 -1.77 8.10 -11.50
C GLY A 144 -0.34 8.30 -11.97
N ILE A 145 -0.09 9.33 -12.78
CA ILE A 145 1.22 9.84 -13.19
C ILE A 145 1.63 10.94 -12.20
N ILE A 146 2.65 10.68 -11.40
CA ILE A 146 3.20 11.55 -10.38
C ILE A 146 4.43 12.25 -10.98
N LEU A 147 4.34 13.58 -11.08
CA LEU A 147 5.46 14.40 -11.57
C LEU A 147 6.53 14.54 -10.48
N GLY A 148 7.64 13.82 -10.61
CA GLY A 148 8.69 13.73 -9.60
C GLY A 148 9.60 14.96 -9.49
N GLN A 149 9.75 15.76 -10.55
CA GLN A 149 10.64 16.93 -10.61
C GLN A 149 9.88 18.26 -10.54
N ALA A 150 8.61 18.29 -10.97
CA ALA A 150 7.79 19.51 -11.01
C ALA A 150 7.85 20.33 -9.70
N SER A 151 8.15 21.63 -9.84
CA SER A 151 8.46 22.54 -8.72
C SER A 151 7.22 23.09 -7.98
N GLY A 152 6.02 22.67 -8.36
CA GLY A 152 4.77 22.93 -7.65
C GLY A 152 4.06 21.59 -7.41
N GLY A 153 3.45 21.43 -6.24
CA GLY A 153 2.69 20.23 -5.88
C GLY A 153 1.87 19.71 -7.06
N GLY A 154 2.08 18.45 -7.43
CA GLY A 154 1.34 17.80 -8.51
C GLY A 154 -0.07 17.47 -8.04
N VAL A 155 -1.02 17.50 -8.98
CA VAL A 155 -2.43 17.14 -8.72
C VAL A 155 -2.56 15.68 -8.29
N ASN A 156 -1.64 14.81 -8.74
CA ASN A 156 -1.69 13.37 -8.51
C ASN A 156 -0.81 12.94 -7.32
N TYR A 157 -1.40 12.12 -6.45
CA TYR A 157 -0.75 11.49 -5.31
C TYR A 157 -1.31 10.08 -5.09
N ILE A 158 -0.61 9.29 -4.28
CA ILE A 158 -1.09 7.99 -3.85
C ILE A 158 -1.97 8.23 -2.63
N LEU A 159 -3.19 7.70 -2.67
CA LEU A 159 -4.16 7.79 -1.57
C LEU A 159 -4.56 6.38 -1.13
N VAL A 160 -4.38 6.11 0.16
CA VAL A 160 -4.78 4.89 0.84
C VAL A 160 -5.90 5.22 1.82
N GLU A 161 -7.00 4.52 1.68
CA GLU A 161 -8.16 4.60 2.54
C GLU A 161 -8.11 3.48 3.58
N THR A 162 -8.47 3.82 4.82
CA THR A 162 -8.64 2.84 5.89
C THR A 162 -10.09 2.79 6.35
N GLY A 163 -10.54 1.63 6.82
CA GLY A 163 -11.84 1.48 7.46
C GLY A 163 -12.44 0.08 7.29
N LEU A 164 -13.71 -0.05 7.66
CA LEU A 164 -14.43 -1.31 7.61
C LEU A 164 -15.08 -1.48 6.24
N ASP A 165 -14.66 -2.49 5.49
CA ASP A 165 -15.25 -2.77 4.17
C ASP A 165 -16.48 -3.67 4.26
N THR A 166 -17.58 -3.12 4.74
CA THR A 166 -18.84 -3.84 4.92
C THR A 166 -20.02 -2.98 4.49
N LEU A 167 -21.06 -3.62 3.94
CA LEU A 167 -22.34 -2.98 3.64
C LEU A 167 -23.29 -2.99 4.86
N LYS A 168 -22.94 -3.73 5.92
CA LYS A 168 -23.81 -3.90 7.09
C LYS A 168 -23.82 -2.70 8.04
N VAL A 169 -22.82 -1.83 7.92
CA VAL A 169 -22.64 -0.66 8.77
C VAL A 169 -22.46 0.55 7.88
N PRO A 170 -23.21 1.65 8.09
CA PRO A 170 -23.13 2.83 7.24
C PRO A 170 -21.76 3.53 7.34
N PRO A 171 -21.28 4.15 6.25
CA PRO A 171 -19.98 4.82 6.20
C PRO A 171 -19.88 6.10 7.03
N SER A 172 -21.01 6.66 7.46
CA SER A 172 -21.07 7.86 8.31
C SER A 172 -20.72 7.60 9.77
N LEU A 173 -20.66 6.34 10.20
CA LEU A 173 -20.25 5.99 11.55
C LEU A 173 -18.73 6.02 11.68
N ASP A 174 -18.27 6.38 12.88
CA ASP A 174 -16.86 6.39 13.20
C ASP A 174 -16.32 4.99 13.47
N VAL A 175 -15.10 4.74 12.99
CA VAL A 175 -14.33 3.58 13.41
C VAL A 175 -14.00 3.77 14.90
N PRO A 176 -14.20 2.74 15.76
CA PRO A 176 -13.84 2.82 17.17
C PRO A 176 -12.39 3.28 17.39
N ALA A 177 -12.16 4.12 18.40
CA ALA A 177 -10.86 4.75 18.64
C ALA A 177 -9.69 3.76 18.85
N ASN A 178 -9.98 2.54 19.32
CA ASN A 178 -8.99 1.48 19.49
C ASN A 178 -8.58 0.80 18.16
N LEU A 179 -9.35 1.01 17.09
CA LEU A 179 -9.13 0.46 15.76
C LEU A 179 -8.79 1.55 14.74
N GLN A 180 -8.89 2.81 15.11
CA GLN A 180 -8.58 3.91 14.22
C GLN A 180 -7.06 4.03 14.03
N GLU A 181 -6.62 3.96 12.77
CA GLU A 181 -5.22 4.15 12.41
C GLU A 181 -4.79 5.59 12.66
N THR A 182 -3.76 5.76 13.48
CA THR A 182 -3.15 7.07 13.76
C THR A 182 -1.70 7.18 13.29
N GLN A 183 -1.10 6.04 12.92
CA GLN A 183 0.29 5.90 12.53
C GLN A 183 0.41 4.89 11.40
N PHE A 184 1.32 5.20 10.46
CA PHE A 184 1.64 4.35 9.32
C PHE A 184 3.15 4.19 9.22
N ILE A 185 3.57 3.01 8.78
CA ILE A 185 4.95 2.71 8.43
C ILE A 185 4.98 2.56 6.91
N ILE A 186 5.82 3.34 6.25
CA ILE A 186 6.01 3.27 4.79
C ILE A 186 7.42 2.78 4.54
N GLU A 187 7.57 1.78 3.67
CA GLU A 187 8.86 1.18 3.34
C GLU A 187 9.09 1.23 1.83
N MET A 188 10.26 1.72 1.41
CA MET A 188 10.65 1.84 0.00
C MET A 188 12.17 1.84 -0.18
N ASP A 189 12.65 1.53 -1.38
CA ASP A 189 14.09 1.58 -1.72
C ASP A 189 14.60 3.03 -1.73
N ASP A 190 15.52 3.35 -0.82
CA ASP A 190 16.09 4.69 -0.64
C ASP A 190 16.86 5.19 -1.87
N ARG A 191 17.43 4.27 -2.65
CA ARG A 191 18.22 4.61 -3.85
C ARG A 191 17.34 5.11 -4.98
N LEU A 192 16.07 4.71 -5.00
CA LEU A 192 15.13 5.04 -6.06
C LEU A 192 14.35 6.33 -5.76
N GLY A 193 14.01 6.59 -4.50
CA GLY A 193 13.24 7.78 -4.18
C GLY A 193 13.07 8.07 -2.69
N THR A 194 12.49 9.22 -2.41
CA THR A 194 12.19 9.71 -1.06
C THR A 194 10.71 10.03 -0.94
N LEU A 195 10.16 9.80 0.25
CA LEU A 195 8.77 10.14 0.56
C LEU A 195 8.59 11.67 0.62
N VAL A 196 7.55 12.19 -0.04
CA VAL A 196 7.21 13.62 0.02
C VAL A 196 5.72 13.83 0.28
N THR A 197 5.38 14.96 0.87
CA THR A 197 3.97 15.33 1.08
C THR A 197 3.25 15.57 -0.24
N PRO A 198 1.92 15.40 -0.31
CA PRO A 198 1.16 15.69 -1.54
C PRO A 198 1.35 17.12 -2.05
N SER A 199 1.43 18.10 -1.14
CA SER A 199 1.65 19.51 -1.46
C SER A 199 3.06 19.83 -1.96
N GLY A 200 4.02 18.90 -1.84
CA GLY A 200 5.43 19.15 -2.14
C GLY A 200 6.14 20.07 -1.15
N THR A 201 5.49 20.44 -0.04
CA THR A 201 6.07 21.27 1.03
C THR A 201 5.61 20.75 2.39
N PRO A 202 6.52 20.45 3.34
CA PRO A 202 7.98 20.40 3.20
C PRO A 202 8.44 19.28 2.25
N GLY A 203 9.41 19.59 1.39
CA GLY A 203 9.72 18.85 0.16
C GLY A 203 10.34 17.45 0.28
N ALA A 204 10.59 16.95 1.50
CA ALA A 204 10.93 15.57 1.76
C ALA A 204 10.67 15.20 3.22
N VAL A 205 10.10 14.03 3.44
CA VAL A 205 9.97 13.43 4.77
C VAL A 205 11.30 12.71 5.04
N PRO A 206 11.98 12.97 6.18
CA PRO A 206 13.20 12.24 6.51
C PRO A 206 12.87 10.77 6.79
N ALA A 207 13.70 9.86 6.26
CA ALA A 207 13.65 8.46 6.62
C ALA A 207 13.94 8.31 8.12
N SER A 208 13.18 7.46 8.80
CA SER A 208 13.37 7.20 10.23
C SER A 208 14.46 6.15 10.48
N PHE A 209 14.54 5.17 9.59
CA PHE A 209 15.55 4.13 9.58
C PHE A 209 15.83 3.73 8.12
N ILE A 210 17.08 3.37 7.83
CA ILE A 210 17.48 2.77 6.55
C ILE A 210 18.20 1.48 6.91
N ASP A 211 17.71 0.37 6.40
CA ASP A 211 18.28 -0.94 6.65
C ASP A 211 19.54 -1.20 5.79
N ASP A 212 20.27 -2.27 6.07
CA ASP A 212 21.49 -2.64 5.36
C ASP A 212 21.27 -2.95 3.87
N ASP A 213 20.06 -3.39 3.51
CA ASP A 213 19.60 -3.63 2.15
C ASP A 213 19.11 -2.37 1.40
N GLN A 214 19.25 -1.18 2.03
CA GLN A 214 18.83 0.13 1.51
C GLN A 214 17.30 0.32 1.43
N VAL A 215 16.52 -0.46 2.17
CA VAL A 215 15.11 -0.15 2.39
C VAL A 215 14.98 0.93 3.47
N ALA A 216 14.39 2.07 3.10
CA ALA A 216 14.06 3.16 4.01
C ALA A 216 12.67 2.96 4.61
N SER A 217 12.58 3.03 5.94
CA SER A 217 11.33 3.04 6.70
C SER A 217 11.00 4.44 7.20
N TYR A 218 9.76 4.87 6.97
CA TYR A 218 9.22 6.16 7.37
C TYR A 218 8.08 5.95 8.38
N PHE A 219 8.27 6.40 9.63
CA PHE A 219 7.21 6.41 10.63
C PHE A 219 6.43 7.72 10.55
N VAL A 220 5.19 7.63 10.06
CA VAL A 220 4.30 8.77 9.90
C VAL A 220 3.24 8.73 11.01
N SER A 221 3.02 9.86 11.69
CA SER A 221 2.03 9.97 12.76
C SER A 221 1.07 11.12 12.52
N ALA A 222 -0.19 10.97 12.95
CA ALA A 222 -1.25 11.94 12.70
C ALA A 222 -1.09 13.28 13.45
N ASN A 223 -0.07 13.39 14.29
CA ASN A 223 0.22 14.59 15.08
C ASN A 223 0.97 15.68 14.28
N SER A 224 1.46 15.36 13.08
CA SER A 224 2.15 16.30 12.20
C SER A 224 1.25 16.78 11.06
N GLY A 225 0.61 17.94 11.24
CA GLY A 225 0.03 18.72 10.14
C GLY A 225 -1.27 18.16 9.55
N GLN A 226 -2.36 18.34 10.30
CA GLN A 226 -3.77 18.08 9.98
C GLN A 226 -4.35 18.96 8.84
N ALA A 227 -3.51 19.44 7.94
CA ALA A 227 -3.92 20.27 6.80
C ALA A 227 -4.07 19.41 5.54
N ALA A 228 -4.79 19.91 4.54
CA ALA A 228 -5.00 19.23 3.25
C ALA A 228 -3.69 18.79 2.53
N GLY A 229 -2.52 19.29 2.96
CA GLY A 229 -1.19 18.92 2.46
C GLY A 229 -0.36 18.01 3.38
N GLY A 230 -0.88 17.51 4.50
CA GLY A 230 -0.19 16.56 5.38
C GLY A 230 -0.18 15.14 4.81
N LEU A 231 0.61 14.24 5.42
CA LEU A 231 0.67 12.82 4.99
C LEU A 231 -0.54 12.03 5.47
N ILE A 232 -1.02 12.31 6.69
CA ILE A 232 -2.22 11.69 7.24
C ILE A 232 -3.31 12.73 7.23
N ARG A 233 -4.45 12.33 6.68
CA ARG A 233 -5.64 13.16 6.59
C ARG A 233 -6.75 12.52 7.43
N GLU A 234 -7.55 13.36 8.07
CA GLU A 234 -8.80 12.93 8.69
C GLU A 234 -9.78 12.37 7.66
N ARG A 235 -10.81 11.67 8.17
CA ARG A 235 -11.89 11.10 7.36
C ARG A 235 -12.38 12.11 6.33
N TRP A 236 -12.41 11.71 5.06
CA TRP A 236 -13.05 12.49 4.00
C TRP A 236 -14.56 12.19 4.03
N ASP A 237 -15.32 12.99 4.80
CA ASP A 237 -16.80 13.00 4.75
C ASP A 237 -17.34 14.30 4.11
N THR A 238 -16.45 15.17 3.60
CA THR A 238 -16.84 16.34 2.81
C THR A 238 -17.23 15.94 1.38
N PHE A 239 -18.32 15.19 1.27
CA PHE A 239 -19.43 15.49 0.35
C PHE A 239 -20.69 15.87 1.15
N ARG A 240 -20.55 16.34 2.40
CA ARG A 240 -21.50 17.30 2.97
C ARG A 240 -21.30 18.65 2.31
N GLY A 241 -21.82 18.76 1.09
CA GLY A 241 -21.94 19.95 0.28
C GLY A 241 -23.12 19.72 -0.65
N GLU A 242 -24.32 19.98 -0.12
CA GLU A 242 -25.54 20.43 -0.80
C GLU A 242 -25.61 20.17 -2.32
N GLU A 243 -26.02 18.96 -2.73
CA GLU A 243 -26.96 18.79 -3.85
C GLU A 243 -27.64 17.40 -3.86
N ASN A 244 -26.98 16.35 -3.35
CA ASN A 244 -27.51 14.98 -3.41
C ASN A 244 -28.07 14.42 -2.09
N ALA A 245 -28.46 15.30 -1.16
CA ALA A 245 -29.19 14.92 0.05
C ALA A 245 -30.72 14.81 -0.20
N ARG A 246 -31.14 14.50 -1.42
CA ARG A 246 -32.54 14.24 -1.76
C ARG A 246 -32.70 12.79 -2.18
N GLU A 247 -33.65 12.17 -1.49
CA GLU A 247 -34.19 10.82 -1.66
C GLU A 247 -33.46 9.74 -0.86
N GLY A 248 -34.22 9.08 0.00
CA GLY A 248 -33.78 8.06 0.95
C GLY A 248 -33.32 6.77 0.28
N GLY A 249 -32.19 6.84 -0.41
CA GLY A 249 -31.41 5.71 -0.90
C GLY A 249 -30.09 5.61 -0.15
N GLU A 250 -29.56 4.39 -0.08
CA GLU A 250 -28.25 4.03 0.42
C GLU A 250 -27.16 4.96 -0.15
N GLY A 251 -26.80 6.00 0.61
CA GLY A 251 -25.82 7.02 0.23
C GLY A 251 -24.39 6.49 0.19
N GLY A 252 -24.14 5.54 -0.71
CA GLY A 252 -22.84 5.03 -1.10
C GLY A 252 -22.14 6.03 -2.00
N THR A 253 -21.15 6.71 -1.44
CA THR A 253 -20.22 7.60 -2.13
C THR A 253 -19.53 6.91 -3.33
N THR A 254 -19.75 7.41 -4.54
CA THR A 254 -19.16 6.89 -5.80
C THR A 254 -17.65 7.04 -5.92
N ASN A 255 -16.98 7.67 -4.95
CA ASN A 255 -15.55 8.02 -5.01
C ASN A 255 -14.63 7.22 -4.07
N HIS A 256 -15.19 6.47 -3.11
CA HIS A 256 -14.40 5.74 -2.09
C HIS A 256 -14.53 4.22 -2.27
N ARG A 257 -13.46 3.49 -1.92
CA ARG A 257 -13.40 2.02 -2.01
C ARG A 257 -13.84 1.32 -0.72
N ILE A 258 -13.74 2.00 0.42
CA ILE A 258 -14.25 1.50 1.70
C ILE A 258 -15.75 1.79 1.82
N ARG A 259 -16.53 0.71 1.94
CA ARG A 259 -18.00 0.75 1.91
C ARG A 259 -18.66 1.08 3.25
N GLY A 260 -18.03 0.71 4.35
CA GLY A 260 -18.53 0.96 5.71
C GLY A 260 -17.78 2.11 6.39
N PRO A 261 -17.79 2.16 7.74
CA PRO A 261 -17.11 3.17 8.55
C PRO A 261 -15.69 3.45 8.10
N ARG A 262 -15.33 4.72 7.95
CA ARG A 262 -14.03 5.15 7.43
C ARG A 262 -13.12 5.67 8.52
N GLY A 263 -11.86 5.27 8.45
CA GLY A 263 -10.79 5.77 9.28
C GLY A 263 -10.07 6.96 8.64
N ARG A 264 -8.84 7.18 9.11
CA ARG A 264 -7.94 8.19 8.53
C ARG A 264 -7.40 7.71 7.20
N MET A 265 -7.01 8.65 6.34
CA MET A 265 -6.43 8.34 5.04
C MET A 265 -4.94 8.69 5.03
N LEU A 266 -4.16 7.91 4.31
CA LEU A 266 -2.75 8.20 4.07
C LEU A 266 -2.60 8.70 2.63
N GLN A 267 -1.98 9.86 2.46
CA GLN A 267 -1.71 10.48 1.17
C GLN A 267 -0.24 10.87 1.07
N PHE A 268 0.40 10.49 -0.03
CA PHE A 268 1.81 10.82 -0.25
C PHE A 268 2.17 10.82 -1.72
N ARG A 269 3.32 11.42 -2.01
CA ARG A 269 3.97 11.34 -3.31
C ARG A 269 5.38 10.81 -3.11
N ILE A 270 5.99 10.44 -4.21
CA ILE A 270 7.36 9.96 -4.23
C ILE A 270 8.17 10.91 -5.10
N ARG A 271 9.30 11.36 -4.55
CA ARG A 271 10.28 12.12 -5.29
C ARG A 271 11.43 11.21 -5.69
N PRO A 272 11.71 11.06 -6.99
CA PRO A 272 12.81 10.22 -7.48
C PRO A 272 14.16 10.74 -6.98
N SER A 273 15.12 9.84 -6.82
CA SER A 273 16.47 10.20 -6.41
C SER A 273 17.20 10.99 -7.51
N LEU A 274 18.17 11.80 -7.12
CA LEU A 274 18.98 12.57 -8.07
C LEU A 274 19.76 11.66 -9.05
N ASN A 275 20.10 10.45 -8.61
CA ASN A 275 20.80 9.47 -9.45
C ASN A 275 19.90 9.00 -10.60
N LEU A 276 18.60 8.76 -10.35
CA LEU A 276 17.65 8.43 -11.41
C LEU A 276 17.42 9.62 -12.36
N ALA A 277 17.38 10.84 -11.82
CA ALA A 277 17.21 12.03 -12.64
C ALA A 277 18.41 12.29 -13.56
N THR A 278 19.64 12.10 -13.09
CA THR A 278 20.87 12.46 -13.82
C THR A 278 21.47 11.33 -14.64
N SER A 279 21.34 10.07 -14.21
CA SER A 279 22.00 8.91 -14.85
C SER A 279 20.99 7.91 -15.42
N THR A 280 21.44 7.03 -16.32
CA THR A 280 20.72 5.83 -16.80
C THR A 280 21.24 4.53 -16.15
N TYR A 281 22.32 4.60 -15.36
CA TYR A 281 23.00 3.41 -14.82
C TYR A 281 22.07 2.46 -14.05
N LEU A 282 21.22 2.99 -13.16
CA LEU A 282 20.29 2.16 -12.40
C LEU A 282 19.19 1.57 -13.29
N PHE A 283 18.78 2.28 -14.35
CA PHE A 283 17.81 1.77 -15.31
C PHE A 283 18.37 0.62 -16.15
N GLU A 284 19.64 0.69 -16.53
CA GLU A 284 20.30 -0.38 -17.28
C GLU A 284 20.58 -1.61 -16.41
N LYS A 285 20.83 -1.40 -15.11
CA LYS A 285 21.15 -2.48 -14.17
C LYS A 285 19.92 -3.19 -13.60
N LEU A 286 18.87 -2.44 -13.25
CA LEU A 286 17.70 -2.94 -12.51
C LEU A 286 16.40 -2.86 -13.32
N GLY A 287 16.41 -2.07 -14.40
CA GLY A 287 15.24 -1.76 -15.19
C GLY A 287 15.26 -2.41 -16.56
N SER A 288 14.36 -1.90 -17.41
CA SER A 288 14.29 -2.26 -18.82
C SER A 288 13.81 -1.06 -19.63
N THR A 289 13.68 -1.23 -20.94
CA THR A 289 13.16 -0.21 -21.85
C THR A 289 11.84 -0.65 -22.44
N PHE A 290 10.93 0.30 -22.65
CA PHE A 290 9.76 0.11 -23.50
C PHE A 290 9.67 1.23 -24.53
N THR A 291 9.08 0.92 -25.67
CA THR A 291 8.78 1.88 -26.73
C THR A 291 7.29 1.96 -26.88
N GLN A 292 6.73 3.17 -26.79
CA GLN A 292 5.31 3.37 -27.03
C GLN A 292 5.06 3.18 -28.54
N THR A 293 4.55 2.01 -28.94
CA THR A 293 4.15 1.75 -30.32
C THR A 293 2.83 2.45 -30.63
N ALA A 294 2.69 2.88 -31.88
CA ALA A 294 1.57 3.72 -32.32
C ALA A 294 0.26 2.92 -32.41
N ASP A 295 -0.49 2.89 -31.32
CA ASP A 295 -1.94 2.85 -31.40
C ASP A 295 -2.46 4.26 -31.07
N ASN A 296 -3.45 4.74 -31.82
CA ASN A 296 -3.95 6.13 -31.80
C ASN A 296 -4.56 6.59 -30.46
N THR A 297 -4.46 5.77 -29.42
CA THR A 297 -4.79 6.09 -28.04
C THR A 297 -3.51 5.95 -27.21
N PRO A 298 -3.02 7.01 -26.56
CA PRO A 298 -1.87 6.90 -25.68
C PRO A 298 -2.26 6.01 -24.51
N VAL A 299 -1.82 4.76 -24.59
CA VAL A 299 -2.23 3.67 -23.70
C VAL A 299 -1.91 4.03 -22.24
N ASP A 300 -0.85 4.83 -22.05
CA ASP A 300 -0.25 5.08 -20.74
C ASP A 300 0.09 6.57 -20.48
N GLY A 301 -0.54 7.49 -21.21
CA GLY A 301 -0.25 8.93 -21.09
C GLY A 301 1.05 9.39 -21.75
N PHE A 302 1.82 8.48 -22.36
CA PHE A 302 3.05 8.76 -23.13
C PHE A 302 2.78 8.98 -24.61
N LYS A 303 3.61 9.80 -25.27
CA LYS A 303 3.57 10.01 -26.71
C LYS A 303 4.08 8.78 -27.47
N ASN A 304 3.40 8.46 -28.57
CA ASN A 304 3.77 7.41 -29.50
C ASN A 304 5.15 7.66 -30.15
N GLY A 305 5.86 6.58 -30.45
CA GLY A 305 7.17 6.62 -31.11
C GLY A 305 8.31 7.10 -30.23
N LYS A 306 8.13 7.10 -28.90
CA LYS A 306 9.15 7.44 -27.92
C LYS A 306 9.50 6.22 -27.08
N SER A 307 10.78 6.10 -26.77
CA SER A 307 11.31 5.06 -25.91
C SER A 307 11.61 5.61 -24.51
N TYR A 308 11.43 4.76 -23.53
CA TYR A 308 11.57 5.09 -22.12
C TYR A 308 12.25 3.95 -21.38
N TYR A 309 13.12 4.30 -20.45
CA TYR A 309 13.60 3.42 -19.41
C TYR A 309 12.57 3.37 -18.28
N TYR A 310 12.41 2.19 -17.67
CA TYR A 310 11.58 2.02 -16.50
C TYR A 310 12.20 1.10 -15.46
N ILE A 311 11.89 1.35 -14.18
CA ILE A 311 12.16 0.46 -13.05
C ILE A 311 10.85 0.23 -12.33
N ASP A 312 10.48 -1.03 -12.15
CA ASP A 312 9.32 -1.43 -11.35
C ASP A 312 9.76 -1.74 -9.92
N THR A 313 8.99 -1.22 -8.96
CA THR A 313 9.18 -1.48 -7.54
C THR A 313 7.82 -1.42 -6.83
N PHE A 314 7.82 -1.71 -5.53
CA PHE A 314 6.66 -1.55 -4.68
C PHE A 314 7.01 -0.65 -3.49
N VAL A 315 5.99 0.06 -3.01
CA VAL A 315 6.04 0.73 -1.72
C VAL A 315 5.08 0.02 -0.80
N ARG A 316 5.60 -0.46 0.33
CA ARG A 316 4.80 -1.13 1.34
C ARG A 316 4.28 -0.10 2.33
N VAL A 317 2.99 -0.16 2.61
CA VAL A 317 2.34 0.64 3.64
C VAL A 317 1.76 -0.29 4.68
N THR A 318 2.12 -0.09 5.94
CA THR A 318 1.66 -0.89 7.08
C THR A 318 0.98 0.02 8.09
N ALA A 319 -0.24 -0.34 8.47
CA ALA A 319 -0.97 0.29 9.57
C ALA A 319 -0.35 -0.10 10.91
N ALA A 320 0.05 0.86 11.73
CA ALA A 320 0.74 0.55 12.98
C ALA A 320 -0.18 -0.08 14.04
N THR A 321 -1.48 0.24 14.02
CA THR A 321 -2.46 -0.25 15.01
C THR A 321 -2.97 -1.64 14.65
N THR A 322 -3.42 -1.85 13.42
CA THR A 322 -4.01 -3.11 12.96
C THR A 322 -3.00 -4.08 12.36
N GLY A 323 -1.80 -3.62 12.03
CA GLY A 323 -0.77 -4.45 11.37
C GLY A 323 -1.09 -4.82 9.93
N TYR A 324 -2.24 -4.40 9.40
CA TYR A 324 -2.61 -4.63 8.01
C TYR A 324 -1.59 -3.93 7.09
N SER A 325 -1.18 -4.57 6.01
CA SER A 325 -0.21 -4.03 5.06
C SER A 325 -0.69 -4.18 3.63
N ILE A 326 -0.35 -3.21 2.78
CA ILE A 326 -0.58 -3.27 1.34
C ILE A 326 0.71 -2.94 0.58
N ASP A 327 0.92 -3.62 -0.54
CA ASP A 327 2.01 -3.35 -1.46
C ASP A 327 1.48 -2.55 -2.66
N ILE A 328 2.04 -1.36 -2.86
CA ILE A 328 1.61 -0.40 -3.88
C ILE A 328 2.61 -0.45 -5.03
N PRO A 329 2.23 -0.94 -6.22
CA PRO A 329 3.14 -1.00 -7.36
C PRO A 329 3.41 0.40 -7.90
N ILE A 330 4.69 0.69 -8.12
CA ILE A 330 5.19 1.96 -8.64
C ILE A 330 6.21 1.70 -9.74
N ARG A 331 6.16 2.53 -10.79
CA ARG A 331 7.08 2.52 -11.91
C ARG A 331 7.78 3.86 -12.04
N TYR A 332 9.10 3.89 -11.89
CA TYR A 332 9.90 5.06 -12.26
C TYR A 332 10.15 5.06 -13.76
N VAL A 333 9.99 6.21 -14.42
CA VAL A 333 10.18 6.32 -15.87
C VAL A 333 11.09 7.48 -16.24
N LYS A 334 12.00 7.21 -17.17
CA LYS A 334 12.90 8.17 -17.80
C LYS A 334 12.83 8.06 -19.31
N LYS A 335 12.68 9.18 -20.02
CA LYS A 335 12.77 9.20 -21.48
C LYS A 335 14.17 8.83 -21.95
N THR A 336 14.28 7.96 -22.95
CA THR A 336 15.55 7.72 -23.62
C THR A 336 15.91 8.97 -24.45
N THR A 337 17.11 9.50 -24.29
CA THR A 337 17.71 10.41 -25.27
C THR A 337 18.12 9.60 -26.48
N VAL A 338 17.26 9.53 -27.48
CA VAL A 338 17.67 9.11 -28.82
C VAL A 338 18.40 10.32 -29.41
N GLU A 339 19.71 10.19 -29.62
CA GLU A 339 20.47 11.13 -30.46
C GLU A 339 19.88 11.17 -31.88
#